data_AF-A0A5K3F5W4-F1
#
_entry.id   AF-A0A5K3F5W4-F1
#
_cell.length_a   1.000
_cell.length_b   1.000
_cell.length_c   1.000
_cell.angle_alpha   90.00
_cell.angle_beta   90.00
_cell.angle_gamma   90.00
#
_symmetry.space_group_name_H-M   'P 1'
#
loop_
_entity.id
_entity.type
_entity.pdbx_description
1 polymer ?
#
loop_
_entity_poly.entity_id
_entity_poly.type
_entity_poly.pdbx_seq_one_letter_code
_entity_poly.pdbx_strand_id
1 'polypeptide(L)'
;MVDDLSRFEGVYDGYTEESLLNLIEENTKAVNEIEFENSIFESYIKRLDITVEHQVEQIVSEVSRSSRNRSRSRNAAAERALRLTAEQKCTIAKVEIENYTQEIAAYKQNSEAILDNYKAIIEEAEIQLKFIEKIKYSYDKHITKRAFQPRYNAIMAERLVRFIEEILKSQDTLVDKLRLNNTTLRFQR
;
A
#
# COMPACT_ATOMS: atom_id res chain seq x y z
N MET A 1 26.37 -25.10 -9.26
CA MET A 1 26.91 -24.86 -7.91
C MET A 1 26.25 -25.88 -6.99
N VAL A 2 26.72 -27.12 -7.06
CA VAL A 2 26.28 -28.22 -6.19
C VAL A 2 27.56 -28.54 -5.43
N ASP A 3 27.79 -27.79 -4.35
CA ASP A 3 28.97 -27.94 -3.51
C ASP A 3 28.85 -29.24 -2.71
N ASP A 4 29.77 -30.16 -2.98
CA ASP A 4 30.52 -30.98 -2.02
C ASP A 4 29.86 -31.24 -0.64
N LEU A 5 28.70 -31.92 -0.65
CA LEU A 5 28.06 -32.44 0.58
C LEU A 5 28.97 -33.41 1.35
N SER A 6 29.92 -34.05 0.67
CA SER A 6 30.95 -34.92 1.25
C SER A 6 31.91 -34.21 2.20
N ARG A 7 32.02 -32.87 2.12
CA ARG A 7 32.93 -32.09 2.98
C ARG A 7 32.42 -31.90 4.41
N PHE A 8 31.13 -32.09 4.63
CA PHE A 8 30.48 -31.95 5.94
C PHE A 8 30.15 -33.30 6.59
N GLU A 9 30.42 -34.40 5.88
CA GLU A 9 30.19 -35.77 6.35
C GLU A 9 31.13 -36.06 7.54
N GLY A 10 30.54 -36.35 8.72
CA GLY A 10 31.28 -36.62 9.96
C GLY A 10 31.70 -35.40 10.79
N VAL A 11 31.45 -34.16 10.33
CA VAL A 11 31.82 -32.93 11.07
C VAL A 11 30.96 -32.73 12.32
N TYR A 12 29.74 -33.26 12.30
CA TYR A 12 28.72 -33.04 13.33
C TYR A 12 28.46 -34.26 14.21
N ASP A 13 29.13 -35.39 13.95
CA ASP A 13 28.91 -36.68 14.65
C ASP A 13 29.25 -36.64 16.15
N GLY A 14 30.02 -35.64 16.61
CA GLY A 14 30.39 -35.42 18.01
C GLY A 14 29.54 -34.38 18.75
N TYR A 15 28.56 -33.77 18.09
CA TYR A 15 27.73 -32.72 18.69
C TYR A 15 26.54 -33.32 19.44
N THR A 16 26.20 -32.76 20.59
CA THR A 16 24.94 -33.07 21.27
C THR A 16 23.77 -32.48 20.48
N GLU A 17 22.58 -33.07 20.61
CA GLU A 17 21.35 -32.57 19.99
C GLU A 17 21.11 -31.09 20.32
N GLU A 18 21.34 -30.69 21.57
CA GLU A 18 21.26 -29.30 22.01
C GLU A 18 22.26 -28.38 21.30
N SER A 19 23.49 -28.85 21.06
CA SER A 19 24.50 -28.07 20.33
C SER A 19 24.15 -27.92 18.86
N LEU A 20 23.52 -28.93 18.26
CA LEU A 20 23.04 -28.87 16.87
C LEU A 20 21.85 -27.91 16.73
N LEU A 21 20.92 -27.91 17.68
CA LEU A 21 19.79 -26.98 17.68
C LEU A 21 20.27 -25.53 17.78
N ASN A 22 21.20 -25.24 18.69
CA ASN A 22 21.79 -23.91 18.81
C ASN A 22 22.48 -23.48 17.51
N LEU A 23 23.23 -24.39 16.87
CA LEU A 23 23.90 -24.08 15.60
C LEU A 23 22.92 -23.82 14.46
N ILE A 24 21.81 -24.55 14.41
CA ILE A 24 20.73 -24.31 13.42
C ILE A 24 20.09 -22.96 13.68
N GLU A 25 19.81 -22.61 14.93
CA GLU A 25 19.22 -21.32 15.29
C GLU A 25 20.14 -20.16 14.90
N GLU A 26 21.43 -20.25 15.23
CA GLU A 26 22.43 -19.23 14.86
C GLU A 26 22.56 -19.08 13.34
N ASN A 27 22.64 -20.19 12.60
CA ASN A 27 22.71 -20.12 11.14
C ASN A 27 21.43 -19.56 10.52
N THR A 28 20.26 -19.95 11.04
CA THR A 28 18.98 -19.43 10.57
C THR A 28 18.91 -17.92 10.78
N LYS A 29 19.34 -17.44 11.94
CA LYS A 29 19.42 -16.01 12.23
C LYS A 29 20.39 -15.29 11.28
N ALA A 30 21.59 -15.83 11.08
CA ALA A 30 22.57 -15.25 10.17
C ALA A 30 22.07 -15.19 8.71
N VAL A 31 21.38 -16.23 8.25
CA VAL A 31 20.74 -16.25 6.92
C VAL A 31 19.68 -15.15 6.82
N ASN A 32 18.81 -15.03 7.81
CA ASN A 32 17.77 -13.98 7.83
C ASN A 32 18.38 -12.57 7.80
N GLU A 33 19.49 -12.33 8.52
CA GLU A 33 20.20 -11.04 8.50
C GLU A 33 20.76 -10.72 7.11
N ILE A 34 21.34 -11.71 6.42
CA ILE A 34 21.87 -11.55 5.06
C ILE A 34 20.73 -11.34 4.05
N GLU A 35 19.64 -12.09 4.16
CA GLU A 35 18.47 -11.93 3.30
C GLU A 35 17.83 -10.54 3.46
N PHE A 36 17.73 -10.06 4.69
CA PHE A 36 17.25 -8.71 4.97
C PHE A 36 18.19 -7.64 4.38
N GLU A 37 19.50 -7.79 4.55
CA GLU A 37 20.49 -6.90 3.95
C GLU A 37 20.38 -6.88 2.42
N ASN A 38 20.26 -8.05 1.78
CA ASN A 38 20.08 -8.17 0.33
C ASN A 38 18.80 -7.49 -0.14
N SER A 39 17.69 -7.66 0.58
CA SER A 39 16.41 -7.01 0.28
C SER A 39 16.51 -5.47 0.28
N ILE A 40 17.21 -4.90 1.26
CA ILE A 40 17.50 -3.45 1.30
C ILE A 40 18.28 -3.00 0.05
N PHE A 41 19.32 -3.75 -0.33
CA PHE A 41 20.13 -3.39 -1.49
C PHE A 41 19.37 -3.55 -2.81
N GLU A 42 18.57 -4.60 -2.96
CA GLU A 42 17.71 -4.81 -4.13
C GLU A 42 16.69 -3.67 -4.28
N SER A 43 16.06 -3.26 -3.17
CA SER A 43 15.16 -2.10 -3.16
C SER A 43 15.86 -0.82 -3.61
N TYR A 44 17.04 -0.55 -3.04
CA TYR A 44 17.85 0.62 -3.40
C TYR A 44 18.25 0.63 -4.88
N ILE A 45 18.76 -0.50 -5.38
CA ILE A 45 19.16 -0.69 -6.78
C ILE A 45 17.97 -0.48 -7.71
N LYS A 46 16.84 -1.11 -7.41
CA LYS A 46 15.62 -1.03 -8.23
C LYS A 46 15.06 0.38 -8.28
N ARG A 47 15.03 1.09 -7.14
CA ARG A 47 14.51 2.46 -7.08
C ARG A 47 15.38 3.45 -7.85
N LEU A 48 16.70 3.26 -7.83
CA LEU A 48 17.66 4.13 -8.52
C LEU A 48 18.02 3.66 -9.93
N ASP A 49 17.45 2.55 -10.39
CA ASP A 49 17.71 1.93 -11.70
C ASP A 49 19.21 1.68 -11.95
N ILE A 50 19.92 1.19 -10.92
CA ILE A 50 21.37 0.95 -11.00
C ILE A 50 21.64 -0.31 -11.83
N THR A 51 22.27 -0.15 -12.99
CA THR A 51 22.72 -1.29 -13.81
C THR A 51 24.05 -1.86 -13.28
N VAL A 52 24.01 -3.06 -12.69
CA VAL A 52 25.17 -3.69 -12.03
C VAL A 52 26.15 -4.33 -13.04
N GLU A 53 25.69 -4.74 -14.22
CA GLU A 53 26.50 -5.50 -15.20
C GLU A 53 27.65 -4.69 -15.83
N HIS A 54 27.54 -3.36 -15.94
CA HIS A 54 28.48 -2.55 -16.73
C HIS A 54 29.70 -2.01 -15.95
N GLN A 55 29.69 -2.06 -14.62
CA GLN A 55 30.76 -1.46 -13.79
C GLN A 55 31.85 -2.48 -13.41
N VAL A 56 31.54 -3.77 -13.42
CA VAL A 56 32.47 -4.83 -13.00
C VAL A 56 33.65 -4.94 -13.96
N GLU A 57 33.42 -4.90 -15.28
CA GLU A 57 34.49 -5.01 -16.28
C GLU A 57 35.46 -3.82 -16.24
N GLN A 58 34.94 -2.60 -16.03
CA GLN A 58 35.76 -1.39 -15.92
C GLN A 58 36.67 -1.42 -14.69
N ILE A 59 36.12 -1.75 -13.52
CA ILE A 59 36.87 -1.81 -12.25
C ILE A 59 37.92 -2.92 -12.29
N VAL A 60 37.58 -4.11 -12.82
CA VAL A 60 38.52 -5.22 -12.98
C VAL A 60 39.66 -4.85 -13.94
N SER A 61 39.37 -4.09 -15.00
CA SER A 61 40.39 -3.64 -15.95
C SER A 61 41.39 -2.63 -15.36
N GLU A 62 40.94 -1.71 -14.49
CA GLU A 62 41.80 -0.71 -13.83
C GLU A 62 42.69 -1.34 -12.75
N VAL A 63 42.14 -2.22 -11.91
CA VAL A 63 42.89 -2.94 -10.87
C VAL A 63 43.93 -3.87 -11.51
N SER A 64 43.63 -4.43 -12.69
CA SER A 64 44.54 -5.32 -13.45
C SER A 64 45.78 -4.59 -14.01
N ARG A 65 45.65 -3.28 -14.33
CA ARG A 65 46.74 -2.46 -14.89
C ARG A 65 47.77 -2.03 -13.84
N SER A 66 47.38 -1.93 -12.57
CA SER A 66 48.22 -1.42 -11.47
C SER A 66 49.16 -2.47 -10.84
N SER A 67 48.79 -3.76 -10.85
CA SER A 67 49.53 -4.81 -10.14
C SER A 67 50.17 -5.83 -11.09
N ARG A 68 51.46 -5.66 -11.43
CA ARG A 68 52.18 -6.57 -12.36
C ARG A 68 52.78 -7.82 -11.71
N ASN A 69 52.85 -7.97 -10.38
CA ASN A 69 53.62 -9.07 -9.75
C ASN A 69 52.95 -9.68 -8.50
N ARG A 70 51.94 -10.55 -8.67
CA ARG A 70 51.55 -11.69 -7.78
C ARG A 70 50.15 -12.19 -8.13
N SER A 71 50.06 -13.33 -8.82
CA SER A 71 48.80 -13.89 -9.35
C SER A 71 47.73 -14.20 -8.30
N ARG A 72 48.10 -14.60 -7.07
CA ARG A 72 47.13 -14.89 -5.99
C ARG A 72 46.60 -13.66 -5.26
N SER A 73 47.36 -12.56 -5.24
CA SER A 73 46.95 -11.30 -4.60
C SER A 73 46.03 -10.44 -5.50
N ARG A 74 46.04 -10.67 -6.82
CA ARG A 74 45.21 -9.95 -7.79
C ARG A 74 43.71 -10.17 -7.57
N ASN A 75 43.29 -11.42 -7.35
CA ASN A 75 41.87 -11.73 -7.16
C ASN A 75 41.30 -11.14 -5.87
N ALA A 76 42.05 -11.22 -4.76
CA ALA A 76 41.60 -10.68 -3.48
C ALA A 76 41.52 -9.13 -3.46
N ALA A 77 42.33 -8.45 -4.28
CA ALA A 77 42.29 -6.99 -4.41
C ALA A 77 41.12 -6.53 -5.29
N ALA A 78 40.87 -7.23 -6.41
CA ALA A 78 39.72 -6.97 -7.27
C ALA A 78 38.39 -7.25 -6.54
N GLU A 79 38.32 -8.34 -5.78
CA GLU A 79 37.13 -8.68 -4.98
C GLU A 79 36.84 -7.65 -3.89
N ARG A 80 37.89 -7.12 -3.22
CA ARG A 80 37.70 -6.03 -2.26
C ARG A 80 37.28 -4.72 -2.90
N ALA A 81 37.71 -4.43 -4.12
CA ALA A 81 37.32 -3.22 -4.86
C ALA A 81 35.84 -3.27 -5.32
N LEU A 82 35.27 -4.46 -5.49
CA LEU A 82 33.88 -4.67 -5.89
C LEU A 82 32.91 -4.74 -4.70
N ARG A 83 33.41 -4.81 -3.46
CA ARG A 83 32.58 -4.88 -2.25
C ARG A 83 32.30 -3.48 -1.71
N LEU A 84 31.04 -3.25 -1.35
CA LEU A 84 30.66 -2.04 -0.61
C LEU A 84 31.37 -2.00 0.75
N THR A 85 31.85 -0.81 1.12
CA THR A 85 32.36 -0.57 2.47
C THR A 85 31.21 -0.58 3.49
N ALA A 86 31.52 -0.84 4.76
CA ALA A 86 30.52 -0.79 5.83
C ALA A 86 29.83 0.59 5.92
N GLU A 87 30.56 1.67 5.65
CA GLU A 87 30.01 3.03 5.61
C GLU A 87 29.02 3.22 4.45
N GLN A 88 29.34 2.70 3.26
CA GLN A 88 28.43 2.73 2.10
C GLN A 88 27.15 1.93 2.38
N LYS A 89 27.28 0.73 2.96
CA LYS A 89 26.15 -0.10 3.38
C LYS A 89 25.25 0.63 4.39
N CYS A 90 25.83 1.25 5.42
CA CYS A 90 25.11 2.06 6.39
C CYS A 90 24.39 3.26 5.76
N THR A 91 25.01 3.90 4.77
CA THR A 91 24.40 5.02 4.05
C THR A 91 23.17 4.57 3.26
N ILE A 92 23.30 3.46 2.53
CA ILE A 92 22.17 2.86 1.79
C ILE A 92 21.03 2.50 2.74
N ALA A 93 21.35 1.82 3.85
CA ALA A 93 20.35 1.43 4.85
C ALA A 93 19.59 2.62 5.43
N LYS A 94 20.28 3.72 5.75
CA LYS A 94 19.64 4.96 6.24
C LYS A 94 18.67 5.54 5.23
N VAL A 95 19.08 5.60 3.95
CA VAL A 95 18.23 6.11 2.86
C VAL A 95 17.00 5.21 2.66
N GLU A 96 17.17 3.88 2.65
CA GLU A 96 16.03 2.96 2.57
C GLU A 96 15.06 3.13 3.74
N ILE A 97 15.57 3.26 4.97
CA ILE A 97 14.72 3.46 6.16
C ILE A 97 13.90 4.74 6.05
N GLU A 98 14.52 5.84 5.59
CA GLU A 98 13.81 7.10 5.38
C GLU A 98 12.73 6.97 4.30
N ASN A 99 13.04 6.30 3.19
CA ASN A 99 12.08 6.04 2.12
C ASN A 99 10.90 5.18 2.61
N TYR A 100 11.16 4.07 3.31
CA TYR A 100 10.10 3.25 3.88
C TYR A 100 9.24 4.03 4.88
N THR A 101 9.85 4.92 5.66
CA THR A 101 9.12 5.79 6.59
C THR A 101 8.18 6.72 5.84
N GLN A 102 8.64 7.33 4.74
CA GLN A 102 7.82 8.19 3.88
C GLN A 102 6.72 7.40 3.18
N GLU A 103 7.01 6.21 2.65
CA GLU A 103 6.02 5.33 2.03
C GLU A 103 4.94 4.92 3.02
N ILE A 104 5.30 4.49 4.23
CA ILE A 104 4.35 4.14 5.29
C ILE A 104 3.45 5.34 5.62
N ALA A 105 4.01 6.55 5.72
CA ALA A 105 3.22 7.75 5.97
C ALA A 105 2.25 8.05 4.81
N ALA A 106 2.70 7.93 3.56
CA ALA A 106 1.87 8.11 2.38
C ALA A 106 0.75 7.06 2.29
N TYR A 107 1.05 5.79 2.55
CA TYR A 107 0.07 4.72 2.60
C TYR A 107 -0.99 4.97 3.67
N LYS A 108 -0.59 5.40 4.87
CA LYS A 108 -1.51 5.77 5.94
C LYS A 108 -2.43 6.91 5.51
N GLN A 109 -1.87 8.01 5.03
CA GLN A 109 -2.64 9.16 4.57
C GLN A 109 -3.64 8.80 3.46
N ASN A 110 -3.19 8.02 2.47
CA ASN A 110 -4.06 7.57 1.39
C ASN A 110 -5.18 6.65 1.90
N SER A 111 -4.86 5.72 2.82
CA SER A 111 -5.85 4.83 3.42
C SER A 111 -6.91 5.61 4.22
N GLU A 112 -6.50 6.63 4.98
CA GLU A 112 -7.40 7.50 5.74
C GLU A 112 -8.31 8.30 4.80
N ALA A 113 -7.75 8.88 3.74
CA ALA A 113 -8.54 9.60 2.72
C ALA A 113 -9.59 8.70 2.04
N ILE A 114 -9.23 7.46 1.73
CA ILE A 114 -10.14 6.46 1.15
C ILE A 114 -11.24 6.09 2.16
N LEU A 115 -10.89 5.85 3.43
CA LEU A 115 -11.86 5.54 4.48
C LEU A 115 -12.85 6.69 4.70
N ASP A 116 -12.37 7.93 4.72
CA ASP A 116 -13.21 9.10 4.89
C ASP A 116 -14.14 9.32 3.69
N ASN A 117 -13.67 9.02 2.47
CA ASN A 117 -14.54 9.01 1.29
C ASN A 117 -15.66 7.96 1.40
N TYR A 118 -15.33 6.72 1.81
CA TYR A 118 -16.35 5.69 1.99
C TYR A 118 -17.35 6.02 3.11
N LYS A 119 -16.90 6.61 4.23
CA LYS A 119 -17.80 7.10 5.28
C LYS A 119 -18.77 8.14 4.72
N ALA A 120 -18.28 9.11 3.95
CA ALA A 120 -19.13 10.12 3.33
C ALA A 120 -20.17 9.51 2.38
N ILE A 121 -19.79 8.50 1.58
CA ILE A 121 -20.71 7.76 0.69
C ILE A 121 -21.78 7.03 1.50
N ILE A 122 -21.41 6.37 2.60
CA ILE A 122 -22.35 5.67 3.48
C ILE A 122 -23.33 6.65 4.10
N GLU A 123 -22.85 7.78 4.63
CA GLU A 123 -23.71 8.83 5.20
C GLU A 123 -24.69 9.39 4.16
N GLU A 124 -24.23 9.64 2.92
CA GLU A 124 -25.09 10.07 1.83
C GLU A 124 -26.16 9.01 1.52
N ALA A 125 -25.78 7.74 1.40
CA ALA A 125 -26.70 6.65 1.13
C ALA A 125 -27.76 6.50 2.23
N GLU A 126 -27.38 6.65 3.50
CA GLU A 126 -28.33 6.63 4.63
C GLU A 126 -29.33 7.79 4.57
N ILE A 127 -28.87 8.99 4.21
CA ILE A 127 -29.75 10.16 4.04
C ILE A 127 -30.74 9.91 2.90
N GLN A 128 -30.26 9.39 1.76
CA GLN A 128 -31.11 9.05 0.62
C GLN A 128 -32.12 7.95 0.97
N LEU A 129 -31.71 6.92 1.70
CA LEU A 129 -32.59 5.84 2.15
C LEU A 129 -33.73 6.37 3.03
N LYS A 130 -33.40 7.16 4.07
CA LYS A 130 -34.41 7.77 4.96
C LYS A 130 -35.38 8.65 4.19
N PHE A 131 -34.89 9.38 3.18
CA PHE A 131 -35.74 10.21 2.32
C PHE A 131 -36.69 9.37 1.47
N ILE A 132 -36.21 8.29 0.86
CA ILE A 132 -37.02 7.35 0.07
C ILE A 132 -38.09 6.69 0.94
N GLU A 133 -37.74 6.24 2.15
CA GLU A 133 -38.71 5.66 3.09
C GLU A 133 -39.82 6.65 3.47
N LYS A 134 -39.47 7.92 3.69
CA LYS A 134 -40.43 8.99 3.96
C LYS A 134 -41.36 9.23 2.77
N ILE A 135 -40.81 9.27 1.55
CA ILE A 135 -41.61 9.40 0.32
C ILE A 135 -42.55 8.20 0.18
N LYS A 136 -42.04 6.98 0.33
CA LYS A 136 -42.82 5.75 0.24
C LYS A 136 -43.99 5.76 1.23
N TYR A 137 -43.72 6.08 2.49
CA TYR A 137 -44.76 6.20 3.50
C TYR A 137 -45.82 7.25 3.13
N SER A 138 -45.39 8.43 2.66
CA SER A 138 -46.30 9.49 2.22
C SER A 138 -47.14 9.07 1.01
N TYR A 139 -46.51 8.40 0.03
CA TYR A 139 -47.17 7.86 -1.16
C TYR A 139 -48.26 6.86 -0.76
N ASP A 140 -47.95 5.88 0.09
CA ASP A 140 -48.93 4.90 0.53
C ASP A 140 -50.11 5.56 1.27
N LYS A 141 -49.81 6.57 2.10
CA LYS A 141 -50.83 7.29 2.86
C LYS A 141 -51.72 8.17 1.98
N HIS A 142 -51.15 8.91 1.04
CA HIS A 142 -51.85 9.97 0.30
C HIS A 142 -52.30 9.54 -1.09
N ILE A 143 -51.54 8.69 -1.77
CA ILE A 143 -51.85 8.20 -3.10
C ILE A 143 -52.62 6.89 -3.02
N THR A 144 -51.98 5.82 -2.51
CA THR A 144 -52.58 4.48 -2.48
C THR A 144 -53.89 4.44 -1.69
N LYS A 145 -53.92 5.02 -0.48
CA LYS A 145 -55.10 4.95 0.40
C LYS A 145 -56.16 6.02 0.14
N ARG A 146 -55.77 7.22 -0.32
CA ARG A 146 -56.68 8.38 -0.37
C ARG A 146 -57.01 8.84 -1.79
N ALA A 147 -56.10 8.70 -2.75
CA ALA A 147 -56.29 9.17 -4.12
C ALA A 147 -56.77 8.07 -5.09
N PHE A 148 -56.71 6.81 -4.67
CA PHE A 148 -57.23 5.68 -5.43
C PHE A 148 -58.76 5.69 -5.45
N GLN A 149 -59.34 5.51 -6.64
CA GLN A 149 -60.77 5.42 -6.89
C GLN A 149 -61.12 3.98 -7.28
N PRO A 150 -61.67 3.17 -6.34
CA PRO A 150 -61.97 1.75 -6.60
C PRO A 150 -62.93 1.53 -7.77
N ARG A 151 -63.88 2.45 -7.99
CA ARG A 151 -64.86 2.37 -9.07
C ARG A 151 -64.23 2.38 -10.48
N TYR A 152 -63.10 3.07 -10.63
CA TYR A 152 -62.42 3.22 -11.91
C TYR A 152 -61.08 2.46 -11.94
N ASN A 153 -60.72 1.80 -10.84
CA ASN A 153 -59.42 1.18 -10.62
C ASN A 153 -58.25 2.11 -11.01
N ALA A 154 -58.36 3.39 -10.66
CA ALA A 154 -57.45 4.43 -11.11
C ALA A 154 -57.14 5.43 -9.99
N ILE A 155 -56.00 6.11 -10.10
CA ILE A 155 -55.58 7.17 -9.18
C ILE A 155 -56.01 8.52 -9.77
N MET A 156 -56.50 9.44 -8.92
CA MET A 156 -56.79 10.81 -9.34
C MET A 156 -55.50 11.53 -9.77
N ALA A 157 -55.39 11.86 -11.05
CA ALA A 157 -54.21 12.47 -11.65
C ALA A 157 -53.77 13.76 -10.93
N GLU A 158 -54.72 14.64 -10.58
CA GLU A 158 -54.43 15.89 -9.86
C GLU A 158 -53.68 15.64 -8.54
N ARG A 159 -54.05 14.61 -7.78
CA ARG A 159 -53.41 14.28 -6.51
C ARG A 159 -52.01 13.72 -6.70
N LEU A 160 -51.80 12.93 -7.74
CA LEU A 160 -50.48 12.42 -8.09
C LEU A 160 -49.55 13.56 -8.53
N VAL A 161 -50.05 14.47 -9.36
CA VAL A 161 -49.29 15.65 -9.82
C VAL A 161 -48.87 16.52 -8.62
N ARG A 162 -49.81 16.88 -7.74
CA ARG A 162 -49.49 17.67 -6.53
C ARG A 162 -48.48 16.99 -5.63
N PHE A 163 -48.57 15.67 -5.45
CA PHE A 163 -47.61 14.91 -4.66
C PHE A 163 -46.19 14.97 -5.25
N ILE A 164 -46.05 14.86 -6.57
CA ILE A 164 -44.76 14.97 -7.26
C ILE A 164 -44.21 16.39 -7.13
N GLU A 165 -45.05 17.42 -7.32
CA GLU A 165 -44.65 18.83 -7.14
C GLU A 165 -44.13 19.11 -5.73
N GLU A 166 -44.79 18.57 -4.70
CA GLU A 166 -44.33 18.69 -3.31
C GLU A 166 -42.96 18.03 -3.08
N ILE A 167 -42.70 16.86 -3.68
CA ILE A 167 -41.39 16.20 -3.60
C ILE A 167 -40.32 17.06 -4.27
N LEU A 168 -40.55 17.51 -5.50
CA LEU A 168 -39.59 18.32 -6.26
C LEU A 168 -39.24 19.60 -5.50
N LYS A 169 -40.25 20.33 -5.00
CA LYS A 169 -40.04 21.53 -4.19
C LYS A 169 -39.22 21.25 -2.93
N SER A 170 -39.43 20.11 -2.29
CA SER A 170 -38.65 19.72 -1.10
C SER A 170 -37.18 19.43 -1.45
N GLN A 171 -36.91 18.85 -2.62
CA GLN A 171 -35.56 18.62 -3.11
C GLN A 171 -34.85 19.93 -3.48
N ASP A 172 -35.54 20.85 -4.15
CA ASP A 172 -34.98 22.18 -4.46
C ASP A 172 -34.57 22.92 -3.18
N THR A 173 -35.44 22.89 -2.17
CA THR A 173 -35.16 23.50 -0.85
C THR A 173 -33.92 22.87 -0.20
N LEU A 174 -33.74 21.55 -0.33
CA LEU A 174 -32.57 20.84 0.18
C LEU A 174 -31.31 21.25 -0.59
N VAL A 175 -31.37 21.33 -1.92
CA VAL A 175 -30.26 21.75 -2.78
C VAL A 175 -29.79 23.15 -2.39
N ASP A 176 -30.70 24.10 -2.22
CA ASP A 176 -30.36 25.47 -1.81
C ASP A 176 -29.71 25.51 -0.43
N LYS A 177 -30.22 24.72 0.52
CA LYS A 177 -29.61 24.58 1.85
C LYS A 177 -28.20 24.00 1.79
N LEU A 178 -28.00 22.95 1.00
CA LEU A 178 -26.69 22.31 0.83
C LEU A 178 -25.70 23.24 0.13
N ARG A 179 -26.15 24.03 -0.86
CA ARG A 179 -25.34 25.06 -1.50
C ARG A 179 -24.87 26.09 -0.47
N LEU A 180 -25.79 26.65 0.32
CA LEU A 180 -25.47 27.63 1.36
C LEU A 180 -24.49 27.10 2.41
N ASN A 181 -24.69 25.86 2.86
CA ASN A 181 -23.78 25.20 3.80
C ASN A 181 -22.39 25.00 3.19
N ASN A 182 -22.32 24.58 1.92
CA ASN A 182 -21.05 24.44 1.21
C ASN A 182 -20.31 25.77 1.07
N THR A 183 -21.01 26.86 0.75
CA THR A 183 -20.38 28.19 0.72
C THR A 183 -19.83 28.56 2.09
N THR A 184 -20.62 28.37 3.15
CA THR A 184 -20.20 28.67 4.53
C THR A 184 -18.97 27.88 4.96
N LEU A 185 -18.94 26.57 4.71
CA LEU A 185 -17.82 25.69 5.05
C LEU A 185 -16.55 26.06 4.29
N ARG A 186 -16.66 26.51 3.04
CA ARG A 186 -15.51 27.01 2.26
C ARG A 186 -14.89 28.28 2.84
N PHE A 187 -15.65 29.09 3.57
CA PHE A 187 -15.13 30.29 4.26
C PHE A 187 -14.57 29.99 5.66
N GLN A 188 -14.81 28.78 6.20
CA GLN A 188 -14.37 28.36 7.54
C GLN A 188 -13.18 27.40 7.53
N ARG A 189 -12.78 26.90 6.37
CA ARG A 189 -11.51 26.17 6.15
C ARG A 189 -10.41 27.15 5.78
#